data_AF-A0A972KP99-F1
#
_entry.id   AF-A0A972KP99-F1
#
_cell.length_a   1.000
_cell.length_b   1.000
_cell.length_c   1.000
_cell.angle_alpha   90.00
_cell.angle_beta   90.00
_cell.angle_gamma   90.00
#
_symmetry.space_group_name_H-M   'P 1'
#
loop_
_entity.id
_entity.type
_entity.pdbx_description
1 polymer ?
#
loop_
_entity_poly.entity_id
_entity_poly.type
_entity_poly.pdbx_seq_one_letter_code
_entity_poly.pdbx_strand_id
1 'polypeptide(L)'
;MKKKFARRKGFTLIELLVAIAIIAVLTGMGIRSYSSLMKRVKEASSQTNLAAINVALNMYKKDQGNFPPDGKGSDLYTALAEYEVGKTLFMNPYNGKNSENLYVNRTFDEQDKAFVLANPSTRKKETTVLLFGHEPQKLPLQEVTYGGNPIKPGETVTGGVMDFGGGTTVKADPGTKMMLIQSFELADGTPYGLVRVDDAGKVKVKVTPGWKFEVITPAAIAGVEGTQFIVKVIDKTETEIDVTKGKVWVTERTGKGKTIVTAGRTVRVKRGKPPISEDNGHHDNG
;
A
#
# COMPACT_ATOMS: atom_id res chain seq x y z
N MET A 1 -84.94 -7.19 2.85
CA MET A 1 -83.69 -6.41 2.66
C MET A 1 -82.89 -7.00 1.50
N LYS A 2 -82.70 -6.28 0.39
CA LYS A 2 -81.83 -6.71 -0.73
C LYS A 2 -80.45 -6.07 -0.56
N LYS A 3 -79.43 -6.86 -0.19
CA LYS A 3 -78.03 -6.40 -0.17
C LYS A 3 -77.56 -6.18 -1.61
N LYS A 4 -77.31 -4.92 -2.00
CA LYS A 4 -76.63 -4.60 -3.27
C LYS A 4 -75.19 -5.08 -3.17
N PHE A 5 -74.81 -6.14 -3.90
CA PHE A 5 -73.41 -6.49 -4.07
C PHE A 5 -72.75 -5.39 -4.90
N ALA A 6 -71.89 -4.59 -4.26
CA ALA A 6 -71.06 -3.63 -4.97
C ALA A 6 -70.16 -4.38 -5.96
N ARG A 7 -70.28 -4.04 -7.25
CA ARG A 7 -69.49 -4.63 -8.33
C ARG A 7 -68.03 -4.25 -8.07
N ARG A 8 -67.22 -5.18 -7.58
CA ARG A 8 -65.77 -4.96 -7.40
C ARG A 8 -65.18 -4.71 -8.78
N LYS A 9 -64.60 -3.52 -9.00
CA LYS A 9 -63.85 -3.20 -10.22
C LYS A 9 -62.61 -4.10 -10.25
N GLY A 10 -62.52 -4.99 -11.23
CA GLY A 10 -61.32 -5.80 -11.47
C GLY A 10 -60.31 -5.02 -12.30
N PHE A 11 -59.03 -5.36 -12.15
CA PHE A 11 -57.97 -4.84 -13.01
C PHE A 11 -58.15 -5.34 -14.44
N THR A 12 -57.95 -4.45 -15.41
CA THR A 12 -57.86 -4.82 -16.83
C THR A 12 -56.46 -5.35 -17.14
N LEU A 13 -56.36 -6.21 -18.17
CA LEU A 13 -55.08 -6.73 -18.64
C LEU A 13 -54.13 -5.60 -19.09
N ILE A 14 -54.69 -4.55 -19.71
CA ILE A 14 -53.90 -3.39 -20.15
C ILE A 14 -53.32 -2.62 -18.96
N GLU A 15 -54.07 -2.43 -17.87
CA GLU A 15 -53.57 -1.76 -16.66
C GLU A 15 -52.42 -2.54 -16.02
N LEU A 16 -52.53 -3.87 -15.98
CA LEU A 16 -51.45 -4.71 -15.47
C LEU A 16 -50.20 -4.63 -16.35
N LEU A 17 -50.37 -4.66 -17.68
CA LEU A 17 -49.26 -4.54 -18.65
C LEU A 17 -48.55 -3.20 -18.55
N VAL A 18 -49.30 -2.10 -18.44
CA VAL A 18 -48.71 -0.76 -18.28
C VAL A 18 -47.99 -0.64 -16.92
N ALA A 19 -48.57 -1.19 -15.85
CA ALA A 19 -47.94 -1.16 -14.53
C ALA A 19 -46.59 -1.90 -14.50
N ILE A 20 -46.50 -3.11 -15.06
CA ILE A 20 -45.23 -3.84 -15.12
C ILE A 20 -44.22 -3.15 -16.03
N ALA A 21 -44.66 -2.48 -17.11
CA ALA A 21 -43.78 -1.72 -17.99
C ALA A 21 -43.16 -0.52 -17.25
N ILE A 22 -43.97 0.21 -16.47
CA ILE A 22 -43.47 1.31 -15.63
C ILE A 22 -42.48 0.79 -14.57
N ILE A 23 -42.81 -0.31 -13.88
CA ILE A 23 -41.91 -0.93 -12.90
C ILE A 23 -40.60 -1.35 -13.57
N ALA A 24 -40.62 -1.94 -14.76
CA ALA A 24 -39.43 -2.35 -15.50
C ALA A 24 -38.52 -1.16 -15.85
N VAL A 25 -39.10 -0.03 -16.28
CA VAL A 25 -38.34 1.20 -16.57
C VAL A 25 -37.74 1.79 -15.28
N LEU A 26 -38.54 1.93 -14.22
CA LEU A 26 -38.08 2.50 -12.94
C LEU A 26 -36.99 1.65 -12.28
N THR A 27 -37.16 0.33 -12.26
CA THR A 27 -36.17 -0.60 -11.70
C THR A 27 -34.89 -0.62 -12.54
N GLY A 28 -35.00 -0.59 -13.88
CA GLY A 28 -33.86 -0.51 -14.79
C GLY A 28 -32.99 0.73 -14.59
N MET A 29 -33.60 1.90 -14.34
CA MET A 29 -32.86 3.13 -13.99
C MET A 29 -32.29 3.09 -12.56
N GLY A 30 -33.04 2.51 -11.61
CA GLY A 30 -32.66 2.41 -10.21
C GLY A 30 -31.36 1.63 -9.97
N ILE A 31 -31.17 0.50 -10.66
CA ILE A 31 -29.99 -0.37 -10.49
C ILE A 31 -28.68 0.36 -10.78
N ARG A 32 -28.62 1.12 -11.89
CA ARG A 32 -27.40 1.85 -12.30
C ARG A 32 -27.08 2.96 -11.32
N SER A 33 -28.08 3.74 -10.90
CA SER A 33 -27.91 4.81 -9.91
C SER A 33 -27.39 4.26 -8.57
N TYR A 34 -28.02 3.19 -8.06
CA TYR A 34 -27.64 2.53 -6.80
C TYR A 34 -26.18 2.06 -6.80
N SER A 35 -25.73 1.39 -7.87
CA SER A 35 -24.35 0.90 -7.97
C SER A 35 -23.30 2.02 -7.91
N SER A 36 -23.62 3.18 -8.48
CA SER A 36 -22.71 4.33 -8.50
C SER A 36 -22.67 5.03 -7.14
N LEU A 37 -23.81 5.10 -6.45
CA LEU A 37 -23.93 5.65 -5.10
C LEU A 37 -23.12 4.80 -4.10
N MET A 38 -23.29 3.47 -4.14
CA MET A 38 -22.56 2.57 -3.26
C MET A 38 -21.05 2.64 -3.45
N LYS A 39 -20.57 2.87 -4.69
CA LYS A 39 -19.14 3.11 -4.94
C LYS A 39 -18.63 4.37 -4.26
N ARG A 40 -19.41 5.47 -4.27
CA ARG A 40 -19.03 6.73 -3.59
C ARG A 40 -19.05 6.58 -2.07
N VAL A 41 -20.04 5.87 -1.51
CA VAL A 41 -20.12 5.58 -0.07
C VAL A 41 -18.90 4.79 0.41
N LYS A 42 -18.53 3.75 -0.32
CA LYS A 42 -17.33 2.95 -0.03
C LYS A 42 -16.04 3.77 -0.10
N GLU A 43 -15.98 4.71 -1.03
CA GLU A 43 -14.85 5.64 -1.19
C GLU A 43 -14.72 6.58 0.01
N ALA A 44 -15.83 7.21 0.38
CA ALA A 44 -15.90 8.08 1.55
C ALA A 44 -15.56 7.31 2.83
N SER A 45 -16.09 6.10 2.99
CA SER A 45 -15.76 5.22 4.11
C SER A 45 -14.26 4.89 4.17
N SER A 46 -13.60 4.63 3.03
CA SER A 46 -12.15 4.40 3.01
C SER A 46 -11.37 5.63 3.49
N GLN A 47 -11.77 6.84 3.08
CA GLN A 47 -11.13 8.07 3.54
C GLN A 47 -11.37 8.30 5.03
N THR A 48 -12.61 8.15 5.50
CA THR A 48 -12.96 8.28 6.92
C THR A 48 -12.20 7.28 7.80
N ASN A 49 -12.11 6.02 7.36
CA ASN A 49 -11.36 4.99 8.08
C ASN A 49 -9.87 5.36 8.21
N LEU A 50 -9.25 5.80 7.11
CA LEU A 50 -7.84 6.22 7.14
C LEU A 50 -7.65 7.48 7.98
N ALA A 51 -8.57 8.45 7.96
CA ALA A 51 -8.48 9.63 8.82
C ALA A 51 -8.53 9.25 10.31
N ALA A 52 -9.42 8.32 10.70
CA ALA A 52 -9.48 7.82 12.07
C ALA A 52 -8.19 7.08 12.47
N ILE A 53 -7.63 6.26 11.58
CA ILE A 53 -6.32 5.60 11.80
C ILE A 53 -5.20 6.63 11.93
N ASN A 54 -5.19 7.69 11.11
CA ASN A 54 -4.21 8.77 11.20
C ASN A 54 -4.23 9.46 12.58
N VAL A 55 -5.43 9.77 13.09
CA VAL A 55 -5.58 10.35 14.44
C VAL A 55 -5.02 9.40 15.50
N ALA A 56 -5.36 8.12 15.46
CA ALA A 56 -4.87 7.13 16.41
C ALA A 56 -3.35 6.92 16.33
N LEU A 57 -2.77 6.91 15.13
CA LEU A 57 -1.32 6.85 14.94
C LEU A 57 -0.60 8.04 15.60
N ASN A 58 -1.17 9.24 15.47
CA ASN A 58 -0.62 10.44 16.09
C ASN A 58 -0.78 10.43 17.62
N MET A 59 -1.90 9.93 18.14
CA MET A 59 -2.07 9.72 19.58
C MET A 59 -1.08 8.68 20.12
N TYR A 60 -0.94 7.54 19.44
CA TYR A 60 0.05 6.52 19.78
C TYR A 60 1.46 7.09 19.80
N LYS A 61 1.86 7.86 18.78
CA LYS A 61 3.18 8.52 18.76
C LYS A 61 3.35 9.48 19.94
N LYS A 62 2.30 10.23 20.30
CA LYS A 62 2.35 11.16 21.44
C LYS A 62 2.59 10.43 22.75
N ASP A 63 1.97 9.27 22.93
CA ASP A 63 2.04 8.52 24.19
C ASP A 63 3.27 7.60 24.27
N GLN A 64 3.69 7.01 23.14
CA GLN A 64 4.77 6.01 23.06
C GLN A 64 6.10 6.57 22.50
N GLY A 65 6.11 7.83 22.05
CA GLY A 65 7.26 8.51 21.45
C GLY A 65 7.59 8.09 20.01
N ASN A 66 7.05 6.96 19.52
CA ASN A 66 7.26 6.45 18.17
C ASN A 66 5.95 5.90 17.60
N PHE A 67 5.85 5.78 16.27
CA PHE A 67 4.74 5.06 15.65
C PHE A 67 4.85 3.55 15.90
N PRO A 68 3.73 2.79 15.83
CA PRO A 68 3.76 1.34 15.97
C PRO A 68 4.71 0.70 14.95
N PRO A 69 5.42 -0.39 15.30
CA PRO A 69 6.21 -1.14 14.34
C PRO A 69 5.32 -1.74 13.24
N ASP A 70 5.93 -2.09 12.11
CA ASP A 70 5.29 -2.77 10.99
C ASP A 70 5.92 -4.16 10.74
N GLY A 71 5.37 -4.92 9.79
CA GLY A 71 5.97 -6.19 9.32
C GLY A 71 5.82 -7.39 10.25
N LYS A 72 5.22 -7.20 11.42
CA LYS A 72 4.68 -8.28 12.25
C LYS A 72 3.16 -8.23 12.11
N GLY A 73 2.53 -9.34 11.71
CA GLY A 73 1.09 -9.38 11.50
C GLY A 73 0.32 -8.92 12.73
N SER A 74 -0.87 -8.36 12.55
CA SER A 74 -1.77 -7.84 13.61
C SER A 74 -1.23 -6.74 14.55
N ASP A 75 0.05 -6.38 14.48
CA ASP A 75 0.68 -5.45 15.42
C ASP A 75 0.06 -4.05 15.35
N LEU A 76 -0.38 -3.60 14.17
CA LEU A 76 -0.88 -2.24 14.02
C LEU A 76 -2.25 -2.08 14.66
N TYR A 77 -3.21 -2.95 14.35
CA TYR A 77 -4.52 -2.83 14.98
C TYR A 77 -4.46 -3.15 16.48
N THR A 78 -3.55 -4.03 16.91
CA THR A 78 -3.35 -4.33 18.33
C THR A 78 -2.78 -3.11 19.06
N ALA A 79 -1.77 -2.46 18.48
CA ALA A 79 -1.18 -1.25 19.03
C ALA A 79 -2.17 -0.07 19.08
N LEU A 80 -3.10 0.00 18.13
CA LEU A 80 -4.09 1.09 18.06
C LEU A 80 -5.42 0.77 18.75
N ALA A 81 -5.58 -0.43 19.33
CA ALA A 81 -6.82 -0.83 19.99
C ALA A 81 -7.20 0.07 21.17
N GLU A 82 -6.20 0.53 21.93
CA GLU A 82 -6.38 1.46 23.06
C GLU A 82 -6.77 2.89 22.63
N TYR A 83 -6.72 3.17 21.32
CA TYR A 83 -7.03 4.46 20.72
C TYR A 83 -8.34 4.40 19.92
N GLU A 84 -9.24 3.51 20.30
CA GLU A 84 -10.58 3.32 19.71
C GLU A 84 -10.56 2.93 18.21
N VAL A 85 -9.45 2.38 17.73
CA VAL A 85 -9.32 1.89 16.35
C VAL A 85 -9.41 0.37 16.32
N GLY A 86 -10.60 -0.12 15.94
CA GLY A 86 -10.87 -1.54 15.74
C GLY A 86 -10.40 -2.08 14.38
N LYS A 87 -10.31 -3.41 14.28
CA LYS A 87 -9.92 -4.15 13.06
C LYS A 87 -10.73 -3.76 11.81
N THR A 88 -12.00 -3.41 11.97
CA THR A 88 -12.90 -3.05 10.86
C THR A 88 -12.46 -1.82 10.09
N LEU A 89 -11.74 -0.89 10.73
CA LEU A 89 -11.25 0.32 10.06
C LEU A 89 -10.17 0.00 9.02
N PHE A 90 -9.42 -1.08 9.21
CA PHE A 90 -8.41 -1.54 8.25
C PHE A 90 -8.99 -2.36 7.08
N MET A 91 -10.30 -2.64 7.09
CA MET A 91 -10.92 -3.41 6.00
C MET A 91 -11.27 -2.49 4.84
N ASN A 92 -10.87 -2.87 3.63
CA ASN A 92 -11.26 -2.18 2.42
C ASN A 92 -12.79 -2.32 2.19
N PRO A 93 -13.57 -1.22 2.09
CA PRO A 93 -15.03 -1.29 1.94
C PRO A 93 -15.52 -1.91 0.62
N TYR A 94 -14.65 -2.05 -0.39
CA TYR A 94 -14.98 -2.65 -1.69
C TYR A 94 -14.81 -4.16 -1.71
N ASN A 95 -13.74 -4.68 -1.12
CA ASN A 95 -13.35 -6.09 -1.26
C ASN A 95 -13.10 -6.81 0.07
N GLY A 96 -13.18 -6.12 1.21
CA GLY A 96 -12.99 -6.69 2.55
C GLY A 96 -11.54 -7.09 2.87
N LYS A 97 -10.57 -6.79 1.99
CA LYS A 97 -9.15 -7.07 2.26
C LYS A 97 -8.61 -6.15 3.35
N ASN A 98 -7.76 -6.70 4.21
CA ASN A 98 -7.06 -5.95 5.25
C ASN A 98 -5.93 -5.11 4.65
N SER A 99 -5.85 -3.82 5.00
CA SER A 99 -4.78 -2.91 4.60
C SER A 99 -3.59 -2.86 5.57
N GLU A 100 -3.66 -3.52 6.72
CA GLU A 100 -2.61 -3.50 7.75
C GLU A 100 -1.22 -3.89 7.22
N ASN A 101 -1.14 -4.93 6.39
CA ASN A 101 0.14 -5.36 5.83
C ASN A 101 0.75 -4.33 4.85
N LEU A 102 0.02 -3.27 4.52
CA LEU A 102 0.48 -2.16 3.68
C LEU A 102 1.00 -0.99 4.50
N TYR A 103 0.92 -1.08 5.83
CA TYR A 103 1.52 -0.12 6.74
C TYR A 103 3.05 -0.22 6.69
N VAL A 104 3.70 0.94 6.63
CA VAL A 104 5.15 1.10 6.74
C VAL A 104 5.44 2.22 7.72
N ASN A 105 6.00 1.88 8.88
CA ASN A 105 6.56 2.85 9.82
C ASN A 105 7.90 3.38 9.30
N ARG A 106 8.21 4.67 9.47
CA ARG A 106 9.54 5.24 9.29
C ARG A 106 9.94 5.97 10.57
N THR A 107 11.11 5.65 11.09
CA THR A 107 11.62 6.14 12.37
C THR A 107 12.30 7.52 12.28
N PHE A 108 11.96 8.35 11.28
CA PHE A 108 12.70 9.58 11.00
C PHE A 108 12.14 10.86 11.61
N ASP A 109 13.08 11.76 11.84
CA ASP A 109 12.99 13.04 12.51
C ASP A 109 12.10 14.07 11.77
N GLU A 110 11.30 14.70 12.63
CA GLU A 110 10.41 15.86 12.61
C GLU A 110 9.45 16.28 11.47
N GLN A 111 9.70 16.17 10.16
CA GLN A 111 8.86 16.96 9.23
C GLN A 111 8.00 16.20 8.19
N ASP A 112 8.51 15.27 7.40
CA ASP A 112 7.75 14.93 6.17
C ASP A 112 7.66 13.45 5.77
N LYS A 113 8.05 12.47 6.61
CA LYS A 113 7.95 11.03 6.23
C LYS A 113 7.67 10.07 7.37
N ALA A 114 6.59 10.28 8.11
CA ALA A 114 6.21 9.49 9.30
C ALA A 114 5.88 8.01 9.02
N PHE A 115 4.91 7.75 8.14
CA PHE A 115 4.49 6.39 7.79
C PHE A 115 3.80 6.39 6.42
N VAL A 116 3.57 5.21 5.87
CA VAL A 116 2.64 4.99 4.75
C VAL A 116 1.60 3.96 5.18
N LEU A 117 0.34 4.20 4.86
CA LEU A 117 -0.71 3.19 4.90
C LEU A 117 -1.63 3.44 3.70
N ALA A 118 -1.94 2.41 2.94
CA ALA A 118 -2.78 2.55 1.76
C ALA A 118 -3.99 1.62 1.83
N ASN A 119 -5.12 2.08 1.31
CA ASN A 119 -6.28 1.23 1.07
C ASN A 119 -6.36 0.92 -0.44
N PRO A 120 -5.99 -0.29 -0.88
CA PRO A 120 -5.48 -0.54 -2.23
C PRO A 120 -6.54 -0.67 -3.32
N SER A 121 -7.75 -0.18 -3.08
CA SER A 121 -8.77 -0.20 -4.12
C SER A 121 -9.84 0.83 -3.82
N THR A 122 -9.77 1.96 -4.52
CA THR A 122 -10.92 2.82 -4.75
C THR A 122 -11.39 2.70 -6.20
N ARG A 123 -12.52 3.34 -6.49
CA ARG A 123 -13.09 3.48 -7.83
C ARG A 123 -12.02 3.93 -8.85
N LYS A 124 -12.00 3.35 -10.07
CA LYS A 124 -11.23 3.82 -11.25
C LYS A 124 -9.70 3.93 -11.08
N LYS A 125 -8.98 2.83 -10.80
CA LYS A 125 -7.50 2.81 -10.77
C LYS A 125 -6.91 3.89 -9.83
N GLU A 126 -7.55 4.11 -8.69
CA GLU A 126 -7.08 5.01 -7.65
C GLU A 126 -6.86 4.22 -6.35
N THR A 127 -6.05 4.80 -5.47
CA THR A 127 -5.82 4.32 -4.11
C THR A 127 -5.95 5.49 -3.13
N THR A 128 -6.47 5.24 -1.94
CA THR A 128 -6.39 6.23 -0.86
C THR A 128 -5.19 5.92 0.01
N VAL A 129 -4.28 6.87 0.16
CA VAL A 129 -3.05 6.72 0.92
C VAL A 129 -3.01 7.72 2.07
N LEU A 130 -2.62 7.26 3.24
CA LEU A 130 -1.98 8.09 4.25
C LEU A 130 -0.50 8.11 3.91
N LEU A 131 -0.03 9.27 3.49
CA LEU A 131 1.36 9.49 3.16
C LEU A 131 1.92 10.47 4.18
N PHE A 132 2.95 10.05 4.88
CA PHE A 132 3.80 10.94 5.66
C PHE A 132 3.09 11.69 6.80
N GLY A 133 1.98 11.15 7.32
CA GLY A 133 1.20 11.78 8.38
C GLY A 133 0.27 12.90 7.90
N HIS A 134 0.22 13.16 6.59
CA HIS A 134 -0.79 14.05 6.01
C HIS A 134 -2.16 13.38 5.96
N GLU A 135 -3.18 14.21 5.75
CA GLU A 135 -4.55 13.76 5.50
C GLU A 135 -4.64 12.74 4.36
N PRO A 136 -5.61 11.80 4.38
CA PRO A 136 -5.77 10.80 3.34
C PRO A 136 -5.89 11.42 1.93
N GLN A 137 -5.00 11.02 1.03
CA GLN A 137 -4.96 11.49 -0.35
C GLN A 137 -5.46 10.41 -1.30
N LYS A 138 -6.24 10.80 -2.31
CA LYS A 138 -6.55 9.92 -3.44
C LYS A 138 -5.50 10.12 -4.52
N LEU A 139 -4.83 9.04 -4.88
CA LEU A 139 -3.75 9.07 -5.86
C LEU A 139 -3.97 8.02 -6.94
N PRO A 140 -3.53 8.28 -8.19
CA PRO A 140 -3.58 7.30 -9.27
C PRO A 140 -2.78 6.06 -8.89
N LEU A 141 -3.37 4.88 -9.11
CA LEU A 141 -2.69 3.60 -8.94
C LEU A 141 -1.78 3.35 -10.14
N GLN A 142 -0.54 2.98 -9.85
CA GLN A 142 0.41 2.53 -10.85
C GLN A 142 0.36 1.01 -10.91
N GLU A 143 0.13 0.47 -12.10
CA GLU A 143 -0.01 -0.98 -12.28
C GLU A 143 1.35 -1.66 -12.14
N VAL A 144 1.36 -2.78 -11.42
CA VAL A 144 2.54 -3.64 -11.25
C VAL A 144 2.19 -5.03 -11.76
N THR A 145 3.10 -5.63 -12.50
CA THR A 145 2.90 -6.99 -13.04
C THR A 145 3.94 -7.97 -12.53
N TYR A 146 3.57 -9.24 -12.50
CA TYR A 146 4.45 -10.37 -12.22
C TYR A 146 4.20 -11.47 -13.25
N GLY A 147 5.25 -11.85 -13.99
CA GLY A 147 5.11 -12.77 -15.13
C GLY A 147 4.12 -12.26 -16.19
N GLY A 148 4.01 -10.94 -16.36
CA GLY A 148 3.07 -10.28 -17.28
C GLY A 148 1.64 -10.13 -16.75
N ASN A 149 1.32 -10.66 -15.57
CA ASN A 149 -0.02 -10.55 -14.98
C ASN A 149 -0.07 -9.46 -13.91
N PRO A 150 -1.11 -8.60 -13.87
CA PRO A 150 -1.26 -7.60 -12.82
C PRO A 150 -1.32 -8.24 -11.43
N ILE A 151 -0.58 -7.67 -10.48
CA ILE A 151 -0.63 -8.03 -9.06
C ILE A 151 -1.20 -6.87 -8.25
N LYS A 152 -1.88 -7.19 -7.15
CA LYS A 152 -2.48 -6.18 -6.28
C LYS A 152 -1.61 -5.91 -5.05
N PRO A 153 -1.68 -4.71 -4.47
CA PRO A 153 -1.08 -4.45 -3.17
C PRO A 153 -1.50 -5.49 -2.13
N GLY A 154 -0.53 -5.95 -1.34
CA GLY A 154 -0.66 -7.01 -0.36
C GLY A 154 -0.44 -8.42 -0.90
N GLU A 155 -0.30 -8.60 -2.22
CA GLU A 155 0.03 -9.89 -2.80
C GLU A 155 1.54 -10.16 -2.72
N THR A 156 1.88 -11.39 -2.31
CA THR A 156 3.25 -11.89 -2.21
C THR A 156 3.53 -12.84 -3.36
N VAL A 157 4.68 -12.67 -3.99
CA VAL A 157 5.20 -13.57 -5.03
C VAL A 157 6.54 -14.15 -4.58
N THR A 158 6.97 -15.25 -5.21
CA THR A 158 8.22 -15.95 -4.87
C THR A 158 9.10 -16.06 -6.11
N GLY A 159 10.33 -15.55 -6.03
CA GLY A 159 11.25 -15.44 -7.16
C GLY A 159 10.73 -14.49 -8.26
N GLY A 160 11.30 -14.59 -9.45
CA GLY A 160 10.80 -13.89 -10.63
C GLY A 160 11.02 -12.37 -10.61
N VAL A 161 10.22 -11.64 -11.38
CA VAL A 161 10.34 -10.18 -11.56
C VAL A 161 8.99 -9.51 -11.33
N MET A 162 8.94 -8.57 -10.40
CA MET A 162 7.90 -7.54 -10.37
C MET A 162 8.31 -6.38 -11.28
N ASP A 163 7.47 -6.06 -12.24
CA ASP A 163 7.64 -4.92 -13.15
C ASP A 163 6.67 -3.81 -12.77
N PHE A 164 7.21 -2.65 -12.40
CA PHE A 164 6.45 -1.46 -12.01
C PHE A 164 6.13 -0.56 -13.22
N GLY A 165 6.67 -0.88 -14.41
CA GLY A 165 6.61 -0.05 -15.59
C GLY A 165 7.77 0.93 -15.68
N GLY A 166 7.93 1.56 -16.86
CA GLY A 166 8.99 2.55 -17.10
C GLY A 166 10.42 1.99 -16.95
N GLY A 167 10.60 0.67 -16.98
CA GLY A 167 11.89 0.01 -16.79
C GLY A 167 12.31 -0.18 -15.32
N THR A 168 11.44 0.18 -14.36
CA THR A 168 11.65 -0.03 -12.92
C THR A 168 11.21 -1.44 -12.54
N THR A 169 12.12 -2.25 -11.99
CA THR A 169 11.88 -3.66 -11.67
C THR A 169 12.52 -4.09 -10.36
N VAL A 170 11.90 -5.10 -9.73
CA VAL A 170 12.46 -5.85 -8.61
C VAL A 170 12.53 -7.33 -9.01
N LYS A 171 13.73 -7.86 -9.12
CA LYS A 171 13.96 -9.28 -9.44
C LYS A 171 14.40 -10.04 -8.19
N ALA A 172 13.62 -11.04 -7.80
CA ALA A 172 13.94 -11.93 -6.68
C ALA A 172 14.69 -13.18 -7.15
N ASP A 173 15.69 -13.60 -6.37
CA ASP A 173 16.31 -14.91 -6.53
C ASP A 173 15.29 -16.03 -6.25
N PRO A 174 15.46 -17.25 -6.82
CA PRO A 174 14.56 -18.37 -6.55
C PRO A 174 14.35 -18.59 -5.04
N GLY A 175 13.09 -18.76 -4.62
CA GLY A 175 12.72 -18.94 -3.21
C GLY A 175 12.61 -17.65 -2.39
N THR A 176 13.10 -16.51 -2.88
CA THR A 176 12.95 -15.22 -2.20
C THR A 176 11.51 -14.71 -2.35
N LYS A 177 10.84 -14.44 -1.23
CA LYS A 177 9.49 -13.84 -1.22
C LYS A 177 9.57 -12.32 -1.23
N MET A 178 8.73 -11.70 -2.05
CA MET A 178 8.54 -10.24 -2.05
C MET A 178 7.05 -9.90 -2.14
N MET A 179 6.63 -8.90 -1.36
CA MET A 179 5.25 -8.40 -1.34
C MET A 179 5.20 -7.00 -1.94
N LEU A 180 4.23 -6.77 -2.82
CA LEU A 180 3.90 -5.42 -3.26
C LEU A 180 3.19 -4.69 -2.12
N ILE A 181 3.81 -3.65 -1.54
CA ILE A 181 3.14 -2.82 -0.54
C ILE A 181 2.16 -1.88 -1.24
N GLN A 182 2.64 -1.11 -2.22
CA GLN A 182 1.81 -0.20 -3.00
C GLN A 182 2.58 0.32 -4.22
N SER A 183 1.88 0.76 -5.26
CA SER A 183 2.45 1.56 -6.33
C SER A 183 1.44 2.59 -6.83
N PHE A 184 1.85 3.86 -6.89
CA PHE A 184 0.97 4.98 -7.18
C PHE A 184 1.75 6.19 -7.70
N GLU A 185 1.05 7.14 -8.29
CA GLU A 185 1.59 8.42 -8.72
C GLU A 185 1.37 9.48 -7.63
N LEU A 186 2.42 10.20 -7.26
CA LEU A 186 2.33 11.33 -6.34
C LEU A 186 1.61 12.51 -7.01
N ALA A 187 1.19 13.50 -6.21
CA ALA A 187 0.49 14.68 -6.72
C ALA A 187 1.31 15.49 -7.75
N ASP A 188 2.64 15.35 -7.73
CA ASP A 188 3.57 15.97 -8.69
C ASP A 188 3.79 15.13 -9.96
N GLY A 189 3.10 14.00 -10.12
CA GLY A 189 3.27 13.08 -11.25
C GLY A 189 4.38 12.03 -11.06
N THR A 190 5.11 12.07 -9.95
CA THR A 190 6.23 11.15 -9.70
C THR A 190 5.70 9.76 -9.32
N PRO A 191 6.03 8.68 -10.05
CA PRO A 191 5.68 7.33 -9.65
C PRO A 191 6.45 6.92 -8.39
N TYR A 192 5.74 6.27 -7.46
CA TYR A 192 6.28 5.80 -6.19
C TYR A 192 5.92 4.32 -5.97
N GLY A 193 6.93 3.46 -5.88
CA GLY A 193 6.79 2.03 -5.62
C GLY A 193 7.36 1.63 -4.25
N LEU A 194 6.66 0.73 -3.55
CA LEU A 194 7.10 0.17 -2.28
C LEU A 194 7.01 -1.35 -2.33
N VAL A 195 8.11 -2.03 -2.00
CA VAL A 195 8.20 -3.50 -1.93
C VAL A 195 8.73 -3.92 -0.58
N ARG A 196 8.18 -5.00 -0.04
CA ARG A 196 8.62 -5.62 1.20
C ARG A 196 9.32 -6.95 0.93
N VAL A 197 10.44 -7.19 1.61
CA VAL A 197 11.16 -8.47 1.65
C VAL A 197 11.39 -8.81 3.12
N ASP A 198 10.52 -9.64 3.68
CA ASP A 198 10.55 -9.92 5.13
C ASP A 198 11.45 -11.10 5.50
N ASP A 199 11.56 -12.10 4.64
CA ASP A 199 12.29 -13.34 4.90
C ASP A 199 13.68 -13.29 4.27
N ALA A 200 14.56 -14.20 4.71
CA ALA A 200 15.89 -14.33 4.13
C ALA A 200 15.79 -14.54 2.61
N GLY A 201 16.60 -13.78 1.87
CA GLY A 201 16.51 -13.75 0.42
C GLY A 201 17.23 -12.56 -0.19
N LYS A 202 17.24 -12.52 -1.52
CA LYS A 202 17.97 -11.52 -2.28
C LYS A 202 17.13 -11.00 -3.44
N VAL A 203 17.10 -9.67 -3.56
CA VAL A 203 16.46 -8.98 -4.67
C VAL A 203 17.45 -8.03 -5.35
N LYS A 204 17.41 -8.00 -6.68
CA LYS A 204 18.08 -7.00 -7.51
C LYS A 204 17.06 -5.96 -7.92
N VAL A 205 17.34 -4.70 -7.63
CA VAL A 205 16.44 -3.57 -7.83
C VAL A 205 17.02 -2.67 -8.91
N LYS A 206 16.19 -2.34 -9.89
CA LYS A 206 16.49 -1.35 -10.93
C LYS A 206 15.41 -0.30 -10.90
N VAL A 207 15.77 0.94 -10.61
CA VAL A 207 14.83 2.08 -10.58
C VAL A 207 15.23 3.09 -11.63
N THR A 208 14.29 3.43 -12.51
CA THR A 208 14.50 4.45 -13.56
C THR A 208 14.55 5.85 -12.94
N PRO A 209 15.38 6.78 -13.44
CA PRO A 209 15.36 8.18 -13.01
C PRO A 209 13.95 8.79 -13.09
N GLY A 210 13.59 9.62 -12.10
CA GLY A 210 12.24 10.17 -11.97
C GLY A 210 11.24 9.27 -11.24
N TRP A 211 11.65 8.06 -10.81
CA TRP A 211 10.89 7.25 -9.87
C TRP A 211 11.38 7.42 -8.45
N LYS A 212 10.46 7.50 -7.49
CA LYS A 212 10.74 7.23 -6.07
C LYS A 212 10.50 5.76 -5.79
N PHE A 213 11.35 5.13 -5.01
CA PHE A 213 11.19 3.71 -4.69
C PHE A 213 11.75 3.37 -3.32
N GLU A 214 11.09 2.46 -2.61
CA GLU A 214 11.58 1.92 -1.34
C GLU A 214 11.51 0.40 -1.29
N VAL A 215 12.58 -0.22 -0.81
CA VAL A 215 12.59 -1.61 -0.35
C VAL A 215 12.60 -1.64 1.17
N ILE A 216 11.58 -2.28 1.74
CA ILE A 216 11.36 -2.42 3.17
C ILE A 216 11.81 -3.81 3.59
N THR A 217 12.71 -3.88 4.57
CA THR A 217 13.16 -5.12 5.21
C THR A 217 13.00 -5.03 6.73
N PRO A 218 13.13 -6.15 7.46
CA PRO A 218 13.04 -6.13 8.92
C PRO A 218 14.09 -5.27 9.63
N ALA A 219 15.27 -5.08 9.02
CA ALA A 219 16.39 -4.34 9.60
C ALA A 219 16.58 -2.95 8.98
N ALA A 220 16.15 -2.73 7.73
CA ALA A 220 16.38 -1.48 7.02
C ALA A 220 15.24 -1.03 6.09
N ILE A 221 15.25 0.26 5.73
CA ILE A 221 14.61 0.78 4.52
C ILE A 221 15.69 1.27 3.58
N ALA A 222 15.64 0.82 2.32
CA ALA A 222 16.45 1.33 1.23
C ALA A 222 15.58 2.21 0.33
N GLY A 223 15.70 3.53 0.44
CA GLY A 223 14.99 4.51 -0.38
C GLY A 223 15.87 5.06 -1.49
N VAL A 224 15.31 5.27 -2.68
CA VAL A 224 16.04 5.77 -3.85
C VAL A 224 15.22 6.70 -4.72
N GLU A 225 15.94 7.45 -5.54
CA GLU A 225 15.43 8.15 -6.71
C GLU A 225 16.36 7.85 -7.89
N GLY A 226 15.96 6.94 -8.80
CA GLY A 226 16.79 6.47 -9.92
C GLY A 226 18.13 5.81 -9.53
N THR A 227 18.16 4.50 -9.31
CA THR A 227 19.35 3.77 -8.79
C THR A 227 19.27 2.28 -9.11
N GLN A 228 20.41 1.60 -9.22
CA GLN A 228 20.50 0.15 -9.23
C GLN A 228 21.27 -0.34 -8.01
N PHE A 229 20.71 -1.35 -7.35
CA PHE A 229 21.26 -1.89 -6.11
C PHE A 229 20.72 -3.30 -5.86
N ILE A 230 21.35 -4.00 -4.94
CA ILE A 230 20.95 -5.32 -4.47
C ILE A 230 20.61 -5.18 -2.99
N VAL A 231 19.51 -5.81 -2.58
CA VAL A 231 19.15 -5.97 -1.17
C VAL A 231 19.19 -7.46 -0.84
N LYS A 232 19.97 -7.80 0.18
CA LYS A 232 20.04 -9.15 0.74
C LYS A 232 19.56 -9.10 2.19
N VAL A 233 18.43 -9.74 2.45
CA VAL A 233 17.95 -9.99 3.81
C VAL A 233 18.66 -11.24 4.28
N ILE A 234 19.49 -11.09 5.32
CA ILE A 234 20.20 -12.22 5.92
C ILE A 234 19.24 -12.94 6.87
N ASP A 235 18.61 -12.17 7.76
CA ASP A 235 17.57 -12.62 8.68
C ASP A 235 16.68 -11.43 9.12
N LYS A 236 15.87 -11.63 10.16
CA LYS A 236 14.97 -10.59 10.71
C LYS A 236 15.69 -9.42 11.40
N THR A 237 17.00 -9.51 11.57
CA THR A 237 17.84 -8.55 12.30
C THR A 237 18.94 -7.94 11.43
N GLU A 238 19.23 -8.50 10.26
CA GLU A 238 20.33 -8.04 9.43
C GLU A 238 19.96 -7.94 7.93
N THR A 239 20.32 -6.82 7.32
CA THR A 239 20.16 -6.55 5.88
C THR A 239 21.44 -5.95 5.31
N GLU A 240 21.85 -6.46 4.16
CA GLU A 240 22.98 -5.96 3.38
C GLU A 240 22.47 -5.32 2.10
N ILE A 241 23.03 -4.15 1.75
CA ILE A 241 22.66 -3.39 0.56
C ILE A 241 23.93 -3.05 -0.20
N ASP A 242 24.03 -3.55 -1.42
CA ASP A 242 25.14 -3.31 -2.34
C ASP A 242 24.67 -2.38 -3.47
N VAL A 243 25.28 -1.21 -3.57
CA VAL A 243 24.87 -0.17 -4.53
C VAL A 243 25.74 -0.26 -5.77
N THR A 244 25.12 -0.57 -6.91
CA THR A 244 25.84 -0.73 -8.18
C THR A 244 25.81 0.52 -9.04
N LYS A 245 24.78 1.35 -8.91
CA LYS A 245 24.67 2.64 -9.63
C LYS A 245 23.84 3.65 -8.86
N GLY A 246 24.31 4.88 -8.76
CA GLY A 246 23.57 5.97 -8.12
C GLY A 246 23.80 6.01 -6.61
N LYS A 247 22.75 6.31 -5.85
CA LYS A 247 22.83 6.46 -4.39
C LYS A 247 21.57 5.92 -3.71
N VAL A 248 21.76 5.30 -2.55
CA VAL A 248 20.69 4.75 -1.72
C VAL A 248 20.70 5.42 -0.36
N TRP A 249 19.55 5.94 0.05
CA TRP A 249 19.31 6.36 1.43
C TRP A 249 18.93 5.12 2.24
N VAL A 250 19.78 4.76 3.19
CA VAL A 250 19.62 3.57 4.02
C VAL A 250 19.29 3.98 5.44
N THR A 251 18.23 3.38 5.96
CA THR A 251 17.62 3.72 7.25
C THR A 251 17.56 2.50 8.13
N GLU A 252 17.99 2.59 9.37
CA GLU A 252 17.74 1.52 10.36
C GLU A 252 16.34 1.66 11.01
N ARG A 253 15.65 0.52 11.18
CA ARG A 253 14.23 0.45 11.54
C ARG A 253 13.87 0.82 12.98
N THR A 254 14.84 1.02 13.88
CA THR A 254 14.63 1.34 15.31
C THR A 254 15.14 2.73 15.68
N GLY A 255 15.42 3.58 14.67
CA GLY A 255 15.85 4.96 14.88
C GLY A 255 17.32 5.10 15.25
N LYS A 256 18.16 4.08 14.97
CA LYS A 256 19.59 4.11 15.31
C LYS A 256 20.49 4.74 14.26
N GLY A 257 19.92 5.22 13.16
CA GLY A 257 20.62 6.08 12.23
C GLY A 257 20.23 5.90 10.78
N LYS A 258 20.78 6.79 9.94
CA LYS A 258 20.71 6.75 8.49
C LYS A 258 22.07 7.00 7.88
N THR A 259 22.25 6.50 6.67
CA THR A 259 23.41 6.80 5.85
C THR A 259 23.04 6.86 4.37
N ILE A 260 23.90 7.48 3.57
CA ILE A 260 23.80 7.47 2.11
C ILE A 260 24.93 6.59 1.59
N VAL A 261 24.59 5.65 0.72
CA VAL A 261 25.54 4.72 0.12
C VAL A 261 25.58 4.97 -1.37
N THR A 262 26.77 5.19 -1.92
CA THR A 262 26.99 5.44 -3.34
C THR A 262 27.43 4.18 -4.06
N ALA A 263 27.42 4.21 -5.39
CA ALA A 263 27.91 3.13 -6.23
C ALA A 263 29.30 2.62 -5.79
N GLY A 264 29.49 1.30 -5.85
CA GLY A 264 30.73 0.61 -5.46
C GLY A 264 30.86 0.34 -3.97
N ARG A 265 29.86 0.68 -3.14
CA ARG A 265 29.89 0.46 -1.69
C ARG A 265 28.77 -0.46 -1.24
N THR A 266 29.04 -1.19 -0.17
CA THR A 266 28.05 -1.99 0.55
C THR A 266 27.80 -1.37 1.91
N VAL A 267 26.56 -1.43 2.37
CA VAL A 267 26.21 -1.18 3.76
C VAL A 267 25.58 -2.40 4.37
N ARG A 268 25.97 -2.68 5.60
CA ARG A 268 25.37 -3.69 6.45
C ARG A 268 24.62 -3.00 7.57
N VAL A 269 23.34 -3.34 7.71
CA VAL A 269 22.44 -2.80 8.73
C VAL A 269 22.04 -3.91 9.67
N LYS A 270 22.44 -3.77 10.93
CA LYS A 270 21.98 -4.62 12.03
C LYS A 270 20.96 -3.86 12.86
N ARG A 271 19.84 -4.50 13.17
CA ARG A 271 18.76 -3.91 13.96
C ARG A 271 19.29 -3.44 15.31
N GLY A 272 18.93 -2.22 15.70
CA GLY A 272 19.43 -1.61 16.93
C GLY A 272 20.86 -1.06 16.87
N LYS A 273 21.50 -1.03 15.69
CA LYS A 273 22.84 -0.45 15.48
C LYS A 273 22.83 0.53 14.30
N PRO A 274 23.68 1.57 14.31
CA PRO A 274 23.82 2.45 13.15
C PRO A 274 24.26 1.66 11.90
N PRO A 275 23.81 2.05 10.69
CA PRO A 275 24.30 1.46 9.44
C PRO A 275 25.82 1.62 9.29
N ILE A 276 26.52 0.55 8.89
CA ILE A 276 27.99 0.55 8.68
C ILE A 276 28.28 0.28 7.21
N SER A 277 28.94 1.24 6.54
CA SER A 277 29.33 1.09 5.13
C SER A 277 30.80 0.66 4.99
N GLU A 278 31.04 -0.28 4.09
CA GLU A 278 32.37 -0.74 3.70
C GLU A 278 32.57 -0.49 2.19
N ASP A 279 33.83 -0.31 1.79
CA ASP A 279 34.18 -0.19 0.37
C ASP A 279 34.27 -1.58 -0.25
N ASN A 280 33.70 -1.81 -1.44
CA ASN A 280 33.61 -3.16 -2.02
C ASN A 280 34.93 -3.65 -2.64
N GLY A 281 36.04 -2.93 -2.44
CA GLY A 281 37.35 -3.30 -2.98
C GLY A 281 37.39 -3.45 -4.50
N HIS A 282 36.36 -2.98 -5.22
CA HIS A 282 36.39 -2.86 -6.68
C HIS A 282 37.22 -1.63 -7.02
N HIS A 283 38.54 -1.79 -6.93
CA HIS A 283 39.42 -1.08 -7.82
C HIS A 283 39.04 -1.51 -9.24
N ASP A 284 38.44 -0.59 -9.99
CA ASP A 284 38.37 -0.69 -11.44
C ASP A 284 39.82 -0.83 -11.95
N ASN A 285 40.22 -2.06 -12.26
CA ASN A 285 41.39 -2.32 -13.06
C ASN A 285 40.98 -2.15 -14.53
N GLY A 286 41.30 -0.99 -15.11
CA GLY A 286 41.33 -0.77 -16.57
C GLY A 286 40.34 0.25 -17.09
#